data_AF-A8US57-F1
#
_entry.id   AF-A8US57-F1
#
_cell.length_a   1.000
_cell.length_b   1.000
_cell.length_c   1.000
_cell.angle_alpha   90.00
_cell.angle_beta   90.00
_cell.angle_gamma   90.00
#
_symmetry.space_group_name_H-M   'P 1'
#
loop_
_entity.id
_entity.type
_entity.pdbx_description
1 polymer ?
#
loop_
_entity_poly.entity_id
_entity_poly.type
_entity_poly.pdbx_seq_one_letter_code
_entity_poly.pdbx_strand_id
1 'polypeptide(L)'
;MKKIILALMLLGSLSLAQEGIGRYYLVERVFLMPFVFKYADELGLDSEQMKKIKEFVKKNEKEVERNRKILEYLNRKAKLMILDGSEEKEIREVLADIASVKMEMSLLNAKSVRFLKSTLTPEQFQRLKDIVVVRLFELQQ
;
A
#
# COMPACT_ATOMS: atom_id res chain seq x y z
N MET A 1 -32.21 13.48 -38.07
CA MET A 1 -31.39 12.41 -37.45
C MET A 1 -29.93 12.89 -37.29
N LYS A 2 -29.65 13.76 -36.30
CA LYS A 2 -28.29 14.31 -36.03
C LYS A 2 -28.09 14.65 -34.54
N LYS A 3 -28.45 13.74 -33.62
CA LYS A 3 -28.28 13.98 -32.17
C LYS A 3 -27.90 12.71 -31.37
N ILE A 4 -27.04 11.83 -31.90
CA ILE A 4 -26.60 10.62 -31.17
C ILE A 4 -25.09 10.36 -31.33
N ILE A 5 -24.24 11.39 -31.35
CA ILE A 5 -22.76 11.19 -31.42
C ILE A 5 -22.01 11.84 -30.24
N LEU A 6 -22.68 12.60 -29.38
CA LEU A 6 -21.99 13.35 -28.31
C LEU A 6 -22.04 12.73 -26.90
N ALA A 7 -22.42 11.46 -26.77
CA ALA A 7 -22.53 10.80 -25.45
C ALA A 7 -21.40 9.79 -25.14
N LEU A 8 -20.51 9.50 -26.10
CA LEU A 8 -19.47 8.47 -25.95
C LEU A 8 -18.11 9.01 -25.46
N MET A 9 -17.92 10.32 -25.33
CA MET A 9 -16.65 10.91 -24.87
C MET A 9 -16.58 11.19 -23.35
N LEU A 10 -17.68 11.01 -22.60
CA LEU A 10 -17.70 11.29 -21.15
C LEU A 10 -17.51 10.05 -20.27
N LEU A 11 -17.45 8.85 -20.84
CA LEU A 11 -17.21 7.61 -20.09
C LEU A 11 -15.72 7.21 -20.01
N GLY A 12 -14.83 7.93 -20.71
CA GLY A 12 -13.39 7.61 -20.77
C GLY A 12 -12.55 8.15 -19.61
N SER A 13 -13.09 9.01 -18.74
CA SER A 13 -12.31 9.70 -17.69
C SER A 13 -12.46 9.12 -16.29
N LEU A 14 -13.16 8.00 -16.12
CA LEU A 14 -13.46 7.42 -14.80
C LEU A 14 -12.68 6.14 -14.45
N SER A 15 -11.63 5.78 -15.21
CA SER A 15 -10.80 4.61 -14.89
C SER A 15 -9.41 4.93 -14.32
N LEU A 16 -9.08 6.19 -14.03
CA LEU A 16 -7.72 6.60 -13.60
C LEU A 16 -7.50 6.66 -12.09
N ALA A 17 -8.47 6.27 -11.26
CA ALA A 17 -8.34 6.37 -9.79
C ALA A 17 -8.08 5.03 -9.07
N GLN A 18 -7.97 3.90 -9.79
CA GLN A 18 -7.79 2.58 -9.16
C GLN A 18 -6.31 2.11 -9.09
N GLU A 19 -5.33 3.00 -9.31
CA GLU A 19 -3.90 2.64 -9.28
C GLU A 19 -3.25 2.72 -7.88
N GLY A 20 -3.96 3.13 -6.84
CA GLY A 20 -3.34 3.56 -5.59
C GLY A 20 -2.93 2.47 -4.59
N ILE A 21 -3.69 1.36 -4.51
CA ILE A 21 -3.69 0.54 -3.28
C ILE A 21 -2.91 -0.79 -3.43
N GLY A 22 -2.84 -1.35 -4.64
CA GLY A 22 -2.16 -2.64 -4.92
C GLY A 22 -0.76 -2.56 -5.54
N ARG A 23 -0.23 -1.35 -5.78
CA ARG A 23 0.99 -1.17 -6.62
C ARG A 23 2.24 -1.80 -6.02
N TYR A 24 2.36 -1.81 -4.69
CA TYR A 24 3.60 -2.16 -3.99
C TYR A 24 3.58 -3.48 -3.22
N TYR A 25 2.43 -4.14 -3.12
CA TYR A 25 2.24 -5.30 -2.25
C TYR A 25 1.66 -6.49 -3.04
N LEU A 26 1.91 -7.71 -2.57
CA LEU A 26 1.28 -8.92 -3.12
C LEU A 26 -0.14 -9.11 -2.58
N VAL A 27 -0.31 -8.82 -1.30
CA VAL A 27 -1.62 -8.78 -0.64
C VAL A 27 -1.95 -7.32 -0.36
N GLU A 28 -3.22 -6.96 -0.44
CA GLU A 28 -3.66 -5.61 -0.12
C GLU A 28 -3.12 -5.18 1.26
N ARG A 29 -2.54 -3.98 1.29
CA ARG A 29 -1.86 -3.48 2.49
C ARG A 29 -2.90 -3.23 3.59
N VAL A 30 -2.63 -3.75 4.78
CA VAL A 30 -3.38 -3.34 5.98
C VAL A 30 -2.87 -1.97 6.43
N PHE A 31 -3.64 -0.92 6.14
CA PHE A 31 -3.29 0.48 6.38
C PHE A 31 -3.50 0.92 7.84
N LEU A 32 -2.85 0.29 8.82
CA LEU A 32 -3.02 0.68 10.23
C LEU A 32 -2.12 1.85 10.67
N MET A 33 -0.85 1.83 10.29
CA MET A 33 0.17 2.72 10.86
C MET A 33 -0.14 4.23 10.69
N PRO A 34 -0.66 4.73 9.54
CA PRO A 34 -1.03 6.13 9.42
C PRO A 34 -2.15 6.56 10.38
N PHE A 35 -3.09 5.65 10.66
CA PHE A 35 -4.21 5.90 11.57
C PHE A 35 -3.74 5.96 13.03
N VAL A 36 -2.70 5.23 13.39
CA VAL A 36 -2.09 5.32 14.73
C VAL A 36 -1.60 6.74 15.02
N PHE A 37 -0.92 7.38 14.06
CA PHE A 37 -0.46 8.76 14.24
C PHE A 37 -1.60 9.77 14.17
N LYS A 38 -2.55 9.58 13.26
CA LYS A 38 -3.67 10.50 13.06
C LYS A 38 -4.63 10.52 14.26
N TYR A 39 -4.83 9.38 14.91
CA TYR A 39 -5.82 9.19 15.97
C TYR A 39 -5.17 8.82 17.31
N ALA A 40 -3.94 9.27 17.55
CA ALA A 40 -3.17 8.92 18.74
C ALA A 40 -3.93 9.24 20.06
N ASP A 41 -4.59 10.41 20.10
CA ASP A 41 -5.34 10.85 21.27
C ASP A 41 -6.62 10.00 21.47
N GLU A 42 -7.36 9.70 20.40
CA GLU A 42 -8.56 8.85 20.44
C GLU A 42 -8.24 7.40 20.84
N LEU A 43 -7.05 6.92 20.44
CA LEU A 43 -6.52 5.62 20.84
C LEU A 43 -6.00 5.64 22.29
N GLY A 44 -5.85 6.81 22.91
CA GLY A 44 -5.30 6.97 24.25
C GLY A 44 -3.87 6.45 24.36
N LEU A 45 -3.03 6.74 23.37
CA LEU A 45 -1.64 6.30 23.35
C LEU A 45 -0.81 7.09 24.36
N ASP A 46 -0.09 6.39 25.22
CA ASP A 46 0.87 7.06 26.11
C ASP A 46 2.17 7.43 25.37
N SER A 47 2.98 8.26 26.04
CA SER A 47 4.25 8.75 25.46
C SER A 47 5.26 7.65 25.15
N GLU A 48 5.24 6.54 25.89
CA GLU A 48 6.17 5.42 25.71
C GLU A 48 5.75 4.54 24.53
N GLN A 49 4.46 4.27 24.38
CA GLN A 49 3.89 3.62 23.20
C GLN A 49 4.21 4.43 21.94
N MET A 50 3.96 5.74 21.98
CA MET A 50 4.23 6.63 20.85
C MET A 50 5.72 6.66 20.48
N LYS A 51 6.62 6.67 21.48
CA LYS A 51 8.06 6.59 21.26
C LYS A 51 8.44 5.28 20.56
N LYS A 52 7.99 4.13 21.07
CA LYS A 52 8.24 2.81 20.44
C LYS A 52 7.76 2.76 18.99
N ILE A 53 6.59 3.32 18.71
CA ILE A 53 6.01 3.37 17.37
C ILE A 53 6.88 4.22 16.43
N LYS A 54 7.30 5.41 16.86
CA LYS A 54 8.18 6.29 16.06
C LYS A 54 9.53 5.63 15.77
N GLU A 55 10.13 4.97 16.76
CA GLU A 55 11.38 4.24 16.59
C GLU A 55 11.24 3.07 15.61
N PHE A 56 10.14 2.31 15.71
CA PHE A 56 9.84 1.25 14.76
C PHE A 56 9.73 1.79 13.33
N VAL A 57 8.99 2.89 13.12
CA VAL A 57 8.86 3.49 11.78
C VAL A 57 10.22 3.93 11.26
N LYS A 58 10.99 4.69 12.05
CA LYS A 58 12.33 5.18 11.68
C LYS A 58 13.29 4.03 11.31
N LYS A 59 13.21 2.90 12.02
CA LYS A 59 14.05 1.73 11.74
C LYS A 59 13.75 1.06 10.40
N ASN A 60 12.48 1.04 9.98
CA ASN A 60 12.06 0.34 8.75
C ASN A 60 11.88 1.28 7.55
N GLU A 61 11.89 2.61 7.75
CA GLU A 61 11.67 3.62 6.69
C GLU A 61 12.63 3.47 5.50
N LYS A 62 13.92 3.28 5.76
CA LYS A 62 14.94 3.10 4.71
C LYS A 62 14.67 1.87 3.85
N GLU A 63 14.23 0.77 4.47
CA GLU A 63 13.95 -0.49 3.79
C GLU A 63 12.69 -0.36 2.92
N VAL A 64 11.63 0.26 3.46
CA VAL A 64 10.40 0.55 2.72
C VAL A 64 10.68 1.43 1.50
N GLU A 65 11.44 2.51 1.67
CA GLU A 65 11.77 3.42 0.58
C GLU A 65 12.68 2.77 -0.47
N ARG A 66 13.65 1.97 -0.03
CA ARG A 66 14.49 1.17 -0.95
C ARG A 66 13.63 0.25 -1.79
N ASN A 67 12.75 -0.53 -1.16
CA ASN A 67 11.91 -1.51 -1.86
C ASN A 67 10.92 -0.82 -2.80
N ARG A 68 10.39 0.36 -2.43
CA ARG A 68 9.56 1.20 -3.30
C ARG A 68 10.30 1.60 -4.59
N LYS A 69 11.54 2.10 -4.46
CA LYS A 69 12.38 2.51 -5.59
C LYS A 69 12.74 1.35 -6.51
N ILE A 70 13.14 0.21 -5.92
CA ILE A 70 13.44 -1.01 -6.68
C ILE A 70 12.21 -1.45 -7.47
N LEU A 71 11.04 -1.47 -6.83
CA LEU A 71 9.81 -1.90 -7.49
C LEU A 71 9.40 -0.94 -8.62
N GLU A 72 9.57 0.36 -8.45
CA GLU A 72 9.33 1.36 -9.50
C GLU A 72 10.24 1.15 -10.71
N TYR A 73 11.52 0.89 -10.46
CA TYR A 73 12.50 0.58 -11.50
C TYR A 73 12.12 -0.72 -12.24
N LEU A 74 11.88 -1.82 -11.52
CA LEU A 74 11.57 -3.12 -12.12
C LEU A 74 10.28 -3.07 -12.94
N ASN A 75 9.24 -2.37 -12.47
CA ASN A 75 8.02 -2.19 -13.25
C ASN A 75 8.26 -1.41 -14.54
N ARG A 76 9.10 -0.36 -14.52
CA ARG A 76 9.47 0.38 -15.74
C ARG A 76 10.28 -0.51 -16.68
N LYS A 77 11.23 -1.27 -16.16
CA LYS A 77 12.03 -2.24 -16.94
C LYS A 77 11.14 -3.27 -17.62
N ALA A 78 10.22 -3.90 -16.89
CA ALA A 78 9.27 -4.87 -17.44
C ALA A 78 8.39 -4.27 -18.55
N LYS A 79 7.88 -3.04 -18.34
CA LYS A 79 7.10 -2.33 -19.36
C LYS A 79 7.90 -2.11 -20.65
N LEU A 80 9.16 -1.69 -20.55
CA LEU A 80 10.02 -1.49 -21.72
C LEU A 80 10.30 -2.82 -22.43
N MET A 81 10.67 -3.87 -21.70
CA MET A 81 10.93 -5.20 -22.28
C MET A 81 9.73 -5.76 -23.04
N ILE A 82 8.51 -5.54 -22.53
CA ILE A 82 7.27 -5.95 -23.22
C ILE A 82 7.07 -5.16 -24.52
N LEU A 83 7.33 -3.84 -24.50
CA LEU A 83 7.21 -2.99 -25.70
C LEU A 83 8.25 -3.31 -26.75
N ASP A 84 9.47 -3.64 -26.32
CA ASP A 84 10.61 -3.96 -27.19
C ASP A 84 10.56 -5.39 -27.74
N GLY A 85 9.61 -6.21 -27.29
CA GLY A 85 9.48 -7.61 -27.71
C GLY A 85 10.60 -8.51 -27.20
N SER A 86 11.11 -8.25 -25.98
CA SER A 86 12.13 -9.09 -25.34
C SER A 86 11.65 -10.54 -25.18
N GLU A 87 12.60 -11.46 -25.06
CA GLU A 87 12.33 -12.89 -24.90
C GLU A 87 11.51 -13.19 -23.64
N GLU A 88 10.58 -14.14 -23.74
CA GLU A 88 9.66 -14.49 -22.65
C GLU A 88 10.42 -14.87 -21.37
N LYS A 89 11.55 -15.58 -21.51
CA LYS A 89 12.39 -15.98 -20.39
C LYS A 89 12.91 -14.77 -19.61
N GLU A 90 13.38 -13.74 -20.29
CA GLU A 90 13.92 -12.53 -19.66
C GLU A 90 12.83 -11.73 -18.96
N ILE A 91 11.64 -11.64 -19.58
CA ILE A 91 10.46 -11.01 -18.96
C ILE A 91 10.08 -11.75 -17.68
N ARG A 92 10.06 -13.09 -17.70
CA ARG A 92 9.74 -13.92 -16.53
C ARG A 92 10.70 -13.68 -15.37
N GLU A 93 11.99 -13.51 -15.63
CA GLU A 93 12.99 -13.21 -14.60
C GLU A 93 12.68 -11.86 -13.92
N VAL A 94 12.41 -10.80 -14.68
CA VAL A 94 12.05 -9.50 -14.11
C VAL A 94 10.72 -9.54 -13.34
N LEU A 95 9.73 -10.29 -13.82
CA LEU A 95 8.47 -10.49 -13.11
C LEU A 95 8.67 -11.25 -11.78
N ALA A 96 9.58 -12.22 -11.73
CA ALA A 96 9.94 -12.91 -10.50
C ALA A 96 10.59 -11.96 -9.49
N ASP A 97 11.48 -11.07 -9.93
CA ASP A 97 12.08 -10.03 -9.08
C ASP A 97 11.01 -9.07 -8.52
N ILE A 98 10.06 -8.65 -9.36
CA ILE A 98 8.91 -7.83 -8.94
C ILE A 98 8.12 -8.55 -7.84
N ALA A 99 7.81 -9.83 -8.03
CA ALA A 99 7.06 -10.62 -7.06
C ALA A 99 7.82 -10.76 -5.74
N SER A 100 9.13 -10.98 -5.79
CA SER A 100 10.01 -11.05 -4.62
C SER A 100 9.97 -9.75 -3.80
N VAL A 101 10.14 -8.60 -4.44
CA VAL A 101 10.11 -7.29 -3.74
C VAL A 101 8.73 -6.99 -3.16
N LYS A 102 7.65 -7.32 -3.89
CA LYS A 102 6.28 -7.19 -3.36
C LYS A 102 6.03 -8.12 -2.16
N MET A 103 6.62 -9.31 -2.14
CA MET A 103 6.57 -10.22 -0.99
C MET A 103 7.22 -9.58 0.24
N GLU A 104 8.43 -9.04 0.10
CA GLU A 104 9.12 -8.34 1.19
C GLU A 104 8.27 -7.17 1.73
N MET A 105 7.70 -6.35 0.84
CA MET A 105 6.81 -5.25 1.23
C MET A 105 5.59 -5.74 2.02
N SER A 106 5.02 -6.88 1.62
CA SER A 106 3.86 -7.49 2.29
C SER A 106 4.24 -8.03 3.67
N LEU A 107 5.42 -8.64 3.79
CA LEU A 107 5.97 -9.10 5.07
C LEU A 107 6.28 -7.92 6.02
N LEU A 108 6.80 -6.81 5.51
CA LEU A 108 6.99 -5.58 6.29
C LEU A 108 5.66 -5.00 6.79
N ASN A 109 4.60 -5.07 5.98
CA ASN A 109 3.28 -4.67 6.42
C ASN A 109 2.74 -5.59 7.53
N ALA A 110 2.85 -6.91 7.35
CA ALA A 110 2.47 -7.87 8.40
C ALA A 110 3.27 -7.67 9.70
N LYS A 111 4.58 -7.41 9.60
CA LYS A 111 5.46 -7.08 10.73
C LYS A 111 4.98 -5.81 11.44
N SER A 112 4.56 -4.79 10.69
CA SER A 112 4.00 -3.55 11.24
C SER A 112 2.71 -3.82 12.04
N VAL A 113 1.80 -4.65 11.50
CA VAL A 113 0.56 -5.04 12.19
C VAL A 113 0.87 -5.82 13.48
N ARG A 114 1.80 -6.79 13.43
CA ARG A 114 2.23 -7.56 14.62
C ARG A 114 2.84 -6.67 15.69
N PHE A 115 3.69 -5.72 15.29
CA PHE A 115 4.29 -4.75 16.20
C PHE A 115 3.24 -3.88 16.89
N LEU A 116 2.24 -3.39 16.16
CA LEU A 116 1.14 -2.63 16.75
C LEU A 116 0.34 -3.48 17.74
N LYS A 117 0.02 -4.73 17.38
CA LYS A 117 -0.68 -5.66 18.27
C LYS A 117 0.08 -5.93 19.57
N SER A 118 1.41 -5.94 19.56
CA SER A 118 2.23 -6.14 20.77
C SER A 118 2.51 -4.85 21.56
N THR A 119 2.31 -3.67 20.95
CA THR A 119 2.62 -2.38 21.58
C THR A 119 1.37 -1.74 22.21
N LEU A 120 0.22 -1.99 21.61
CA LEU A 120 -1.08 -1.49 22.06
C LEU A 120 -1.75 -2.49 23.00
N THR A 121 -2.62 -2.02 23.89
CA THR A 121 -3.53 -2.92 24.63
C THR A 121 -4.51 -3.58 23.66
N PRO A 122 -5.14 -4.72 24.03
CA PRO A 122 -6.18 -5.34 23.21
C PRO A 122 -7.30 -4.36 22.81
N GLU A 123 -7.73 -3.50 23.73
CA GLU A 123 -8.80 -2.52 23.54
C GLU A 123 -8.36 -1.39 22.60
N GLN A 124 -7.13 -0.90 22.73
CA GLN A 124 -6.55 0.09 21.82
C GLN A 124 -6.40 -0.48 20.40
N PHE A 125 -5.92 -1.72 20.27
CA PHE A 125 -5.78 -2.37 18.98
C PHE A 125 -7.14 -2.66 18.32
N GLN A 126 -8.15 -3.03 19.11
CA GLN A 126 -9.52 -3.18 18.61
C GLN A 126 -10.07 -1.85 18.10
N ARG A 127 -9.97 -0.76 18.88
CA ARG A 127 -10.36 0.58 18.45
C ARG A 127 -9.67 1.01 17.15
N LEU A 128 -8.38 0.74 17.01
CA LEU A 128 -7.64 1.03 15.79
C LEU A 128 -8.22 0.29 14.57
N LYS A 129 -8.58 -0.99 14.71
CA LYS A 129 -9.24 -1.73 13.62
C LYS A 129 -10.60 -1.12 13.28
N ASP A 130 -11.40 -0.76 14.29
CA ASP A 130 -12.74 -0.21 14.08
C ASP A 130 -12.66 1.14 13.35
N ILE A 131 -11.72 2.01 13.74
CA ILE A 131 -11.44 3.27 13.02
C ILE A 131 -11.10 3.00 11.55
N VAL A 132 -10.23 2.02 11.29
CA VAL A 132 -9.80 1.71 9.92
C VAL A 132 -10.96 1.16 9.09
N VAL A 133 -11.77 0.26 9.65
CA VAL A 133 -12.95 -0.30 8.97
C VAL A 133 -13.95 0.80 8.63
N VAL A 134 -14.35 1.63 9.59
CA VAL A 134 -15.32 2.72 9.39
C VAL A 134 -14.83 3.68 8.31
N ARG A 135 -13.57 4.10 8.37
CA ARG A 135 -13.02 5.10 7.44
C ARG A 135 -12.71 4.53 6.05
N LEU A 136 -12.43 3.23 5.92
CA LEU A 136 -12.30 2.59 4.61
C LEU A 136 -13.64 2.56 3.88
N PHE A 137 -14.75 2.35 4.59
CA PHE A 137 -16.09 2.40 3.99
C PHE A 137 -16.54 3.82 3.61
N GLU A 138 -16.11 4.84 4.36
CA GLU A 138 -16.40 6.25 4.02
C GLU A 138 -15.64 6.74 2.78
N LEU A 139 -14.44 6.20 2.50
CA LEU A 139 -13.64 6.56 1.33
C LEU A 139 -14.13 5.90 0.03
N GLN A 140 -15.09 4.99 0.11
CA GLN A 140 -15.69 4.29 -1.03
C GLN A 140 -17.05 4.87 -1.47
N GLN A 141 -17.57 5.88 -0.77
CA GLN A 141 -18.77 6.65 -1.14
C GLN A 141 -18.39 7.97 -1.82
#